data_AF-A0A7X0UAT0-F1
#
_entry.id   AF-A0A7X0UAT0-F1
#
_cell.length_a   1.000
_cell.length_b   1.000
_cell.length_c   1.000
_cell.angle_alpha   90.00
_cell.angle_beta   90.00
_cell.angle_gamma   90.00
#
_symmetry.space_group_name_H-M   'P 1'
#
loop_
_entity.id
_entity.type
_entity.pdbx_description
1 polymer ?
#
loop_
_entity_poly.entity_id
_entity_poly.type
_entity_poly.pdbx_seq_one_letter_code
_entity_poly.pdbx_strand_id
1 'polypeptide(L)'
;MNRTPSNELHFAFPPDLPEPSALRDLLQAFPALRPPSAAVSGSFAFHAEPPSTVARYFGEEGHAGGQAAAQHLGVFGVEPDGSTIAVWRAPQGGMPVVYLSSEGGGRVLASDMQQFLRLLGVGYDEFALYGNLDEPPEEDGDVARELLAWLAAQGLSVPETGEDILAEAEQRWPDFDGWMEDAIAGRLSEPVLAGAPLEPAPVAAVPEGNLWDQMLACIGRPIDDPLVLQWLAAVGAKPLKPATPHNDSTYVSVRATGIEVSAEMAPKHRAFWPPRKDGRIWRTYVTRIILPVKAAPLVPLPEGLSWERFPGPADGDDFVEQPVSATLELAFQRAAKGQGLARIDARLPTERDFMEASADYEQTKPLVYVEDAFFVTWCALQGLLDPVRYPASVLAPWRERTATPLQLLHGPCGRIVWTDDLAPGASGFWDDYYRGFGTPDAERWVTDVKTVFRSSNHFREPDEAMTPDSWEAFDRIAPQIARRFGAWRRKAQQG
;
A
#
# COMPACT_ATOMS: atom_id res chain seq x y z
N MET A 1 3.55 -57.15 18.09
CA MET A 1 2.47 -56.17 18.34
C MET A 1 2.58 -55.10 17.28
N ASN A 2 1.78 -55.20 16.22
CA ASN A 2 1.73 -54.20 15.15
C ASN A 2 0.97 -52.98 15.66
N ARG A 3 1.63 -51.83 15.73
CA ARG A 3 0.95 -50.54 15.88
C ARG A 3 0.35 -50.18 14.52
N THR A 4 -0.97 -50.20 14.44
CA THR A 4 -1.72 -49.50 13.39
C THR A 4 -1.40 -48.01 13.51
N PRO A 5 -0.98 -47.30 12.44
CA PRO A 5 -0.91 -45.84 12.49
C PRO A 5 -2.35 -45.31 12.58
N SER A 6 -2.65 -44.49 13.59
CA SER A 6 -3.94 -43.79 13.64
C SER A 6 -3.94 -42.71 12.55
N ASN A 7 -4.73 -42.91 11.50
CA ASN A 7 -5.00 -41.93 10.44
C ASN A 7 -5.92 -40.79 10.91
N GLU A 8 -5.75 -40.32 12.14
CA GLU A 8 -6.47 -39.14 12.64
C GLU A 8 -5.58 -37.92 12.39
N LEU A 9 -5.95 -37.12 11.38
CA LEU A 9 -5.45 -35.76 11.23
C LEU A 9 -5.97 -34.97 12.45
N HIS A 10 -5.09 -34.77 13.44
CA HIS A 10 -5.33 -33.83 14.53
C HIS A 10 -4.63 -32.54 14.15
N PHE A 11 -5.37 -31.45 13.99
CA PHE A 11 -4.74 -30.15 13.77
C PHE A 11 -3.88 -29.80 14.97
N ALA A 12 -2.63 -29.42 14.72
CA ALA A 12 -1.67 -29.05 15.76
C ALA A 12 -1.91 -27.62 16.25
N PHE A 13 -3.16 -27.29 16.59
CA PHE A 13 -3.53 -25.97 17.10
C PHE A 13 -2.83 -25.72 18.45
N PRO A 14 -2.53 -24.45 18.77
CA PRO A 14 -2.09 -24.08 20.12
C PRO A 14 -3.05 -24.65 21.18
N PRO A 15 -2.56 -25.12 22.34
CA PRO A 15 -3.38 -25.82 23.34
C PRO A 15 -4.62 -25.06 23.80
N ASP A 16 -4.53 -23.72 23.83
CA ASP A 16 -5.62 -22.87 24.26
C ASP A 16 -6.54 -22.44 23.11
N LEU A 17 -6.21 -22.76 21.85
CA LEU A 17 -6.97 -22.36 20.67
C LEU A 17 -7.97 -23.44 20.27
N PRO A 18 -9.28 -23.21 20.46
CA PRO A 18 -10.28 -24.21 20.14
C PRO A 18 -10.37 -24.38 18.62
N GLU A 19 -10.36 -25.64 18.18
CA GLU A 19 -10.74 -25.99 16.81
C GLU A 19 -12.21 -25.61 16.56
N PRO A 20 -12.53 -24.87 15.49
CA PRO A 20 -13.91 -24.53 15.14
C PRO A 20 -14.77 -25.77 14.91
N SER A 21 -15.96 -25.80 15.51
CA SER A 21 -16.87 -26.95 15.38
C SER A 21 -17.23 -27.24 13.93
N ALA A 22 -17.47 -26.21 13.12
CA ALA A 22 -17.83 -26.36 11.72
C ALA A 22 -16.70 -27.03 10.89
N LEU A 23 -15.43 -26.79 11.23
CA LEU A 23 -14.29 -27.46 10.61
C LEU A 23 -14.24 -28.95 11.01
N ARG A 24 -14.46 -29.23 12.30
CA ARG A 24 -14.54 -30.61 12.81
C ARG A 24 -15.68 -31.39 12.15
N ASP A 25 -16.85 -30.78 12.04
CA ASP A 25 -18.05 -31.37 11.43
C ASP A 25 -17.80 -31.71 9.96
N LEU A 26 -17.11 -30.82 9.22
CA LEU A 26 -16.70 -31.07 7.84
C LEU A 26 -15.74 -32.27 7.74
N LEU A 27 -14.68 -32.32 8.54
CA LEU A 27 -13.72 -33.42 8.52
C LEU A 27 -14.29 -34.75 9.02
N GLN A 28 -15.38 -34.71 9.79
CA GLN A 28 -16.15 -35.89 10.16
C GLN A 28 -17.03 -36.37 9.01
N ALA A 29 -17.66 -35.45 8.27
CA ALA A 29 -18.47 -35.76 7.09
C ALA A 29 -17.62 -36.29 5.92
N PHE A 30 -16.38 -35.81 5.78
CA PHE A 30 -15.49 -36.16 4.67
C PHE A 30 -14.10 -36.64 5.14
N PRO A 31 -13.99 -37.86 5.70
CA PRO A 31 -12.71 -38.41 6.14
C PRO A 31 -11.65 -38.51 5.02
N ALA A 32 -12.11 -38.61 3.76
CA ALA A 32 -11.24 -38.68 2.59
C ALA A 32 -10.53 -37.36 2.24
N LEU A 33 -10.96 -36.22 2.82
CA LEU A 33 -10.31 -34.91 2.65
C LEU A 33 -9.17 -34.69 3.66
N ARG A 34 -8.99 -35.61 4.61
CA ARG A 34 -7.91 -35.53 5.62
C ARG A 34 -6.49 -35.72 5.10
N PRO A 35 -6.21 -36.49 4.02
CA PRO A 35 -4.86 -36.56 3.47
C PRO A 35 -4.44 -35.21 2.88
N PRO A 36 -3.21 -34.73 3.13
CA PRO A 36 -2.75 -33.40 2.71
C PRO A 36 -2.54 -33.24 1.19
N SER A 37 -2.91 -34.23 0.37
CA SER A 37 -2.63 -34.26 -1.07
C SER A 37 -3.87 -34.22 -1.96
N ALA A 38 -5.08 -34.12 -1.39
CA ALA A 38 -6.31 -34.01 -2.16
C ALA A 38 -6.85 -32.59 -2.05
N ALA A 39 -6.89 -31.88 -3.18
CA ALA A 39 -7.60 -30.62 -3.29
C ALA A 39 -9.09 -30.80 -2.93
N VAL A 40 -9.62 -29.88 -2.15
CA VAL A 40 -11.01 -29.90 -1.65
C VAL A 40 -11.90 -29.01 -2.50
N SER A 41 -11.37 -27.86 -2.88
CA SER A 41 -11.98 -26.84 -3.73
C SER A 41 -10.85 -26.02 -4.32
N GLY A 42 -10.77 -25.94 -5.64
CA GLY A 42 -9.63 -25.29 -6.30
C GLY A 42 -8.32 -25.95 -5.90
N SER A 43 -7.34 -25.16 -5.49
CA SER A 43 -6.03 -25.64 -5.04
C SER A 43 -5.89 -25.77 -3.51
N PHE A 44 -6.95 -25.48 -2.73
CA PHE A 44 -6.93 -25.62 -1.28
C PHE A 44 -6.89 -27.09 -0.84
N ALA A 45 -5.96 -27.42 0.06
CA ALA A 45 -5.89 -28.71 0.73
C ALA A 45 -5.81 -28.57 2.25
N PHE A 46 -6.39 -29.53 2.98
CA PHE A 46 -6.27 -29.56 4.44
C PHE A 46 -4.84 -29.90 4.86
N HIS A 47 -4.28 -29.07 5.73
CA HIS A 47 -2.93 -29.22 6.22
C HIS A 47 -2.82 -28.72 7.66
N ALA A 48 -1.97 -29.36 8.47
CA ALA A 48 -1.78 -28.98 9.85
C ALA A 48 -0.31 -28.64 10.08
N GLU A 49 -0.04 -27.43 10.56
CA GLU A 49 1.31 -27.03 10.97
C GLU A 49 1.38 -26.85 12.49
N PRO A 50 2.45 -27.32 13.15
CA PRO A 50 2.69 -27.01 14.54
C PRO A 50 3.07 -25.54 14.71
N PRO A 51 2.82 -24.91 15.88
CA PRO A 51 3.13 -23.49 16.11
C PRO A 51 4.60 -23.12 15.84
N SER A 52 5.53 -24.05 16.05
CA SER A 52 6.96 -23.85 15.73
C SER A 52 7.23 -23.60 14.25
N THR A 53 6.44 -24.20 13.35
CA THR A 53 6.53 -23.96 11.90
C THR A 53 5.86 -22.63 11.56
N VAL A 54 4.67 -22.37 12.13
CA VAL A 54 3.92 -21.12 11.93
C VAL A 54 4.74 -19.89 12.34
N ALA A 55 5.56 -19.99 13.39
CA ALA A 55 6.41 -18.88 13.83
C ALA A 55 7.40 -18.39 12.74
N ARG A 56 7.76 -19.24 11.78
CA ARG A 56 8.72 -18.90 10.70
C ARG A 56 8.15 -17.96 9.63
N TYR A 57 6.82 -17.82 9.55
CA TYR A 57 6.18 -16.82 8.69
C TYR A 57 6.47 -15.37 9.13
N PHE A 58 6.96 -15.20 10.37
CA PHE A 58 7.13 -13.90 11.01
C PHE A 58 8.59 -13.54 11.26
N GLY A 59 9.53 -14.37 10.82
CA GLY A 59 10.96 -14.14 11.03
C GLY A 59 11.74 -15.44 11.24
N GLU A 60 13.04 -15.29 11.50
CA GLU A 60 13.95 -16.41 11.71
C GLU A 60 13.61 -17.24 12.97
N GLU A 61 14.23 -18.41 13.08
CA GLU A 61 14.04 -19.29 14.23
C GLU A 61 14.39 -18.56 15.55
N GLY A 62 13.44 -18.53 16.48
CA GLY A 62 13.57 -17.80 17.74
C GLY A 62 13.08 -16.36 17.72
N HIS A 63 12.53 -15.86 16.60
CA HIS A 63 11.94 -14.52 16.53
C HIS A 63 10.77 -14.37 17.52
N ALA A 64 10.91 -13.45 18.49
CA ALA A 64 10.00 -13.32 19.63
C ALA A 64 8.55 -13.01 19.19
N GLY A 65 8.38 -12.08 18.25
CA GLY A 65 7.06 -11.74 17.71
C GLY A 65 6.42 -12.90 16.95
N GLY A 66 7.22 -13.70 16.24
CA GLY A 66 6.74 -14.89 15.54
C GLY A 66 6.30 -16.01 16.48
N GLN A 67 7.05 -16.24 17.57
CA GLN A 67 6.66 -17.20 18.61
C GLN A 67 5.35 -16.79 19.30
N ALA A 68 5.19 -15.50 19.59
CA ALA A 68 3.95 -14.96 20.14
C ALA A 68 2.79 -15.12 19.14
N ALA A 69 2.98 -14.72 17.89
CA ALA A 69 1.96 -14.81 16.84
C ALA A 69 1.46 -16.24 16.62
N ALA A 70 2.37 -17.22 16.64
CA ALA A 70 2.04 -18.63 16.46
C ALA A 70 1.09 -19.18 17.54
N GLN A 71 1.04 -18.59 18.74
CA GLN A 71 0.06 -18.99 19.78
C GLN A 71 -1.37 -18.52 19.47
N HIS A 72 -1.53 -17.59 18.54
CA HIS A 72 -2.82 -17.05 18.12
C HIS A 72 -3.32 -17.68 16.82
N LEU A 73 -2.56 -18.59 16.19
CA LEU A 73 -2.87 -19.14 14.88
C LEU A 73 -3.01 -20.65 14.93
N GLY A 74 -4.11 -21.14 14.35
CA GLY A 74 -4.34 -22.56 14.11
C GLY A 74 -4.38 -22.83 12.61
N VAL A 75 -3.26 -23.27 12.03
CA VAL A 75 -3.19 -23.61 10.59
C VAL A 75 -3.96 -24.89 10.32
N PHE A 76 -4.87 -24.83 9.35
CA PHE A 76 -5.70 -25.96 8.94
C PHE A 76 -5.74 -26.18 7.42
N GLY A 77 -5.14 -25.30 6.62
CA GLY A 77 -5.06 -25.46 5.17
C GLY A 77 -3.79 -24.90 4.56
N VAL A 78 -3.53 -25.30 3.32
CA VAL A 78 -2.37 -24.89 2.53
C VAL A 78 -2.76 -24.75 1.06
N GLU A 79 -2.06 -23.86 0.35
CA GLU A 79 -2.12 -23.67 -1.09
C GLU A 79 -0.80 -24.12 -1.76
N PRO A 80 -0.76 -24.32 -3.10
CA PRO A 80 0.40 -24.88 -3.80
C PRO A 80 1.68 -24.03 -3.70
N ASP A 81 1.53 -22.72 -3.51
CA ASP A 81 2.61 -21.75 -3.30
C ASP A 81 3.21 -21.80 -1.88
N GLY A 82 2.69 -22.69 -1.03
CA GLY A 82 3.10 -22.85 0.36
C GLY A 82 2.44 -21.84 1.30
N SER A 83 1.52 -21.00 0.82
CA SER A 83 0.72 -20.14 1.66
C SER A 83 -0.25 -20.96 2.50
N THR A 84 -0.56 -20.48 3.70
CA THR A 84 -1.37 -21.24 4.67
C THR A 84 -2.64 -20.53 5.06
N ILE A 85 -3.67 -21.34 5.32
CA ILE A 85 -4.94 -20.88 5.85
C ILE A 85 -5.03 -21.24 7.33
N ALA A 86 -5.32 -20.24 8.15
CA ALA A 86 -5.34 -20.37 9.60
C ALA A 86 -6.59 -19.77 10.22
N VAL A 87 -6.98 -20.28 11.38
CA VAL A 87 -7.86 -19.56 12.31
C VAL A 87 -6.98 -18.62 13.12
N TRP A 88 -7.36 -17.34 13.17
CA TRP A 88 -6.66 -16.33 13.98
C TRP A 88 -7.49 -15.95 15.20
N ARG A 89 -6.90 -16.06 16.40
CA ARG A 89 -7.48 -15.48 17.61
C ARG A 89 -7.22 -13.97 17.64
N ALA A 90 -8.18 -13.23 17.13
CA ALA A 90 -8.17 -11.77 17.15
C ALA A 90 -8.09 -11.24 18.60
N PRO A 91 -7.20 -10.27 18.91
CA PRO A 91 -7.07 -9.68 20.25
C PRO A 91 -8.36 -9.06 20.79
N GLN A 92 -9.19 -8.50 19.92
CA GLN A 92 -10.51 -7.94 20.24
C GLN A 92 -11.60 -9.00 20.46
N GLY A 93 -11.23 -10.29 20.39
CA GLY A 93 -12.12 -11.44 20.48
C GLY A 93 -12.65 -11.87 19.12
N GLY A 94 -12.92 -13.17 18.95
CA GLY A 94 -13.33 -13.77 17.68
C GLY A 94 -12.27 -14.71 17.09
N MET A 95 -12.66 -15.42 16.03
CA MET A 95 -11.83 -16.42 15.36
C MET A 95 -12.03 -16.36 13.83
N PRO A 96 -11.68 -15.24 13.17
CA PRO A 96 -11.70 -15.17 11.72
C PRO A 96 -10.75 -16.18 11.08
N VAL A 97 -11.01 -16.49 9.81
CA VAL A 97 -10.10 -17.26 8.97
C VAL A 97 -9.22 -16.30 8.19
N VAL A 98 -7.93 -16.54 8.22
CA VAL A 98 -6.89 -15.70 7.60
C VAL A 98 -6.04 -16.52 6.65
N TYR A 99 -5.50 -15.83 5.65
CA TYR A 99 -4.48 -16.32 4.74
C TYR A 99 -3.13 -15.73 5.15
N LEU A 100 -2.11 -16.56 5.19
CA LEU A 100 -0.71 -16.21 5.47
C LEU A 100 0.12 -16.53 4.23
N SER A 101 0.72 -15.51 3.62
CA SER A 101 1.53 -15.70 2.42
C SER A 101 2.89 -16.31 2.77
N SER A 102 3.38 -17.22 1.94
CA SER A 102 4.75 -17.77 2.05
C SER A 102 5.84 -16.71 1.91
N GLU A 103 5.57 -15.61 1.20
CA GLU A 103 6.48 -14.47 1.00
C GLU A 103 6.33 -13.38 2.09
N GLY A 104 5.51 -13.64 3.12
CA GLY A 104 5.20 -12.71 4.19
C GLY A 104 3.97 -11.84 3.93
N GLY A 105 3.34 -11.39 5.02
CA GLY A 105 2.04 -10.71 4.97
C GLY A 105 0.86 -11.69 5.02
N GLY A 106 -0.35 -11.16 4.91
CA GLY A 106 -1.55 -11.97 5.03
C GLY A 106 -2.80 -11.12 4.84
N ARG A 107 -3.96 -11.79 4.82
CA ARG A 107 -5.25 -11.12 4.79
C ARG A 107 -6.31 -11.89 5.56
N VAL A 108 -7.37 -11.22 5.98
CA VAL A 108 -8.55 -11.91 6.52
C VAL A 108 -9.42 -12.37 5.36
N LEU A 109 -9.77 -13.66 5.32
CA LEU A 109 -10.60 -14.24 4.27
C LEU A 109 -12.09 -14.28 4.65
N ALA A 110 -12.38 -14.53 5.93
CA ALA A 110 -13.74 -14.70 6.42
C ALA A 110 -13.85 -14.34 7.90
N SER A 111 -15.01 -13.81 8.32
CA SER A 111 -15.22 -13.41 9.72
C SER A 111 -15.30 -14.58 10.69
N ASP A 112 -15.63 -15.76 10.18
CA ASP A 112 -15.71 -17.01 10.92
C ASP A 112 -15.59 -18.23 9.99
N MET A 113 -15.57 -19.42 10.58
CA MET A 113 -15.46 -20.68 9.85
C MET A 113 -16.67 -20.96 8.94
N GLN A 114 -17.88 -20.52 9.27
CA GLN A 114 -19.05 -20.76 8.40
C GLN A 114 -18.96 -19.93 7.12
N GLN A 115 -18.52 -18.68 7.23
CA GLN A 115 -18.22 -17.84 6.08
C GLN A 115 -17.09 -18.42 5.24
N PHE A 116 -16.02 -18.93 5.86
CA PHE A 116 -14.95 -19.60 5.12
C PHE A 116 -15.45 -20.85 4.38
N LEU A 117 -16.32 -21.65 4.99
CA LEU A 117 -16.93 -22.81 4.32
C LEU A 117 -17.80 -22.41 3.12
N ARG A 118 -18.50 -21.27 3.20
CA ARG A 118 -19.23 -20.70 2.06
C ARG A 118 -18.28 -20.25 0.97
N LEU A 119 -17.16 -19.61 1.33
CA LEU A 119 -16.10 -19.18 0.40
C LEU A 119 -15.44 -20.38 -0.29
N LEU A 120 -15.16 -21.45 0.45
CA LEU A 120 -14.69 -22.74 -0.08
C LEU A 120 -15.72 -23.38 -1.02
N GLY A 121 -17.02 -23.16 -0.80
CA GLY A 121 -18.05 -23.61 -1.70
C GLY A 121 -18.07 -22.88 -3.05
N VAL A 122 -17.47 -21.69 -3.15
CA VAL A 122 -17.45 -20.91 -4.40
C VAL A 122 -16.57 -21.59 -5.45
N GLY A 123 -15.41 -22.13 -5.06
CA GLY A 123 -14.52 -22.83 -6.00
C GLY A 123 -13.36 -22.03 -6.56
N TYR A 124 -12.88 -21.02 -5.85
CA TYR A 124 -11.68 -20.30 -6.24
C TYR A 124 -10.46 -21.23 -6.29
N ASP A 125 -9.64 -21.09 -7.33
CA ASP A 125 -8.40 -21.86 -7.48
C ASP A 125 -7.40 -21.49 -6.38
N GLU A 126 -7.17 -20.19 -6.17
CA GLU A 126 -6.33 -19.67 -5.10
C GLU A 126 -7.03 -18.53 -4.35
N PHE A 127 -6.85 -18.46 -3.03
CA PHE A 127 -7.29 -17.37 -2.15
C PHE A 127 -6.25 -16.24 -2.04
N ALA A 128 -5.20 -16.30 -2.86
CA ALA A 128 -3.99 -15.49 -2.78
C ALA A 128 -4.24 -13.98 -2.60
N LEU A 129 -3.20 -13.27 -2.13
CA LEU A 129 -3.17 -11.81 -1.96
C LEU A 129 -3.63 -11.03 -3.21
N TYR A 130 -3.48 -11.62 -4.39
CA TYR A 130 -3.86 -11.04 -5.69
C TYR A 130 -5.12 -11.67 -6.32
N GLY A 131 -5.76 -12.63 -5.64
CA GLY A 131 -6.95 -13.32 -6.15
C GLY A 131 -8.14 -12.37 -6.21
N ASN A 132 -8.74 -12.25 -7.40
CA ASN A 132 -9.90 -11.41 -7.59
C ASN A 132 -11.18 -12.14 -7.15
N LEU A 133 -11.56 -11.99 -5.88
CA LEU A 133 -12.78 -12.62 -5.33
C LEU A 133 -14.07 -11.87 -5.72
N ASP A 134 -13.98 -10.82 -6.54
CA ASP A 134 -15.14 -10.08 -7.05
C ASP A 134 -15.69 -10.65 -8.37
N GLU A 135 -14.97 -11.58 -8.99
CA GLU A 135 -15.39 -12.32 -10.16
C GLU A 135 -15.79 -13.76 -9.77
N PRO A 136 -16.71 -14.38 -10.51
CA PRO A 136 -16.94 -15.81 -10.41
C PRO A 136 -15.65 -16.59 -10.73
N PRO A 137 -15.43 -17.77 -10.14
CA PRO A 137 -14.27 -18.59 -10.47
C PRO A 137 -14.27 -18.98 -11.96
N GLU A 138 -13.09 -19.21 -12.52
CA GLU A 138 -12.95 -19.71 -13.89
C GLU A 138 -13.68 -21.06 -14.05
N GLU A 139 -14.12 -21.39 -15.29
CA GLU A 139 -15.01 -22.54 -15.57
C GLU A 139 -14.47 -23.91 -15.11
N ASP A 140 -13.18 -24.00 -14.73
CA ASP A 140 -12.49 -25.19 -14.24
C ASP A 140 -12.36 -25.27 -12.68
N GLY A 141 -13.04 -24.38 -11.93
CA GLY A 141 -13.09 -24.40 -10.47
C GLY A 141 -13.80 -25.65 -9.91
N ASP A 142 -13.06 -26.75 -9.78
CA ASP A 142 -13.59 -28.03 -9.30
C ASP A 142 -13.92 -27.97 -7.80
N VAL A 143 -15.21 -27.79 -7.49
CA VAL A 143 -15.75 -28.00 -6.13
C VAL A 143 -16.36 -29.39 -6.04
N ALA A 144 -15.97 -30.16 -5.02
CA ALA A 144 -16.56 -31.46 -4.76
C ALA A 144 -18.10 -31.33 -4.59
N ARG A 145 -18.88 -32.06 -5.41
CA ARG A 145 -20.36 -32.00 -5.37
C ARG A 145 -20.91 -32.38 -4.00
N GLU A 146 -20.23 -33.27 -3.31
CA GLU A 146 -20.55 -33.71 -1.97
C GLU A 146 -20.38 -32.59 -0.95
N LEU A 147 -19.35 -31.73 -1.12
CA LEU A 147 -19.15 -30.54 -0.29
C LEU A 147 -20.34 -29.57 -0.45
N LEU A 148 -20.74 -29.25 -1.68
CA LEU A 148 -21.89 -28.38 -1.95
C LEU A 148 -23.19 -28.93 -1.34
N ALA A 149 -23.44 -30.22 -1.49
CA ALA A 149 -24.60 -30.88 -0.91
C ALA A 149 -24.59 -30.83 0.63
N TRP A 150 -23.42 -31.00 1.23
CA TRP A 150 -23.25 -30.92 2.68
C TRP A 150 -23.44 -29.49 3.20
N LEU A 151 -22.87 -28.48 2.53
CA LEU A 151 -23.06 -27.06 2.88
C LEU A 151 -24.55 -26.69 2.86
N ALA A 152 -25.27 -27.11 1.82
CA ALA A 152 -26.71 -26.90 1.74
C ALA A 152 -27.46 -27.58 2.90
N ALA A 153 -27.05 -28.79 3.30
CA ALA A 153 -27.63 -29.51 4.43
C ALA A 153 -27.36 -28.83 5.79
N GLN A 154 -26.24 -28.09 5.91
CA GLN A 154 -25.95 -27.23 7.07
C GLN A 154 -26.70 -25.89 7.03
N GLY A 155 -27.50 -25.62 5.99
CA GLY A 155 -28.19 -24.34 5.80
C GLY A 155 -27.28 -23.22 5.33
N LEU A 156 -26.09 -23.53 4.80
CA LEU A 156 -25.14 -22.56 4.30
C LEU A 156 -25.34 -22.36 2.79
N SER A 157 -25.75 -21.14 2.40
CA SER A 157 -25.86 -20.76 1.00
C SER A 157 -24.50 -20.29 0.46
N VAL A 158 -24.03 -20.92 -0.62
CA VAL A 158 -22.82 -20.50 -1.34
C VAL A 158 -23.17 -19.31 -2.27
N PRO A 159 -22.48 -18.16 -2.14
CA PRO A 159 -22.68 -17.03 -3.03
C PRO A 159 -22.06 -17.28 -4.42
N GLU A 160 -22.37 -16.40 -5.40
CA GLU A 160 -21.75 -16.45 -6.72
C GLU A 160 -20.27 -16.04 -6.69
N THR A 161 -19.93 -15.07 -5.82
CA THR A 161 -18.55 -14.58 -5.62
C THR A 161 -18.22 -14.45 -4.13
N GLY A 162 -16.93 -14.35 -3.81
CA GLY A 162 -16.41 -14.16 -2.46
C GLY A 162 -16.44 -12.71 -1.95
N GLU A 163 -16.76 -11.73 -2.82
CA GLU A 163 -16.64 -10.29 -2.56
C GLU A 163 -17.28 -9.88 -1.22
N ASP A 164 -18.53 -10.27 -1.00
CA ASP A 164 -19.29 -9.86 0.20
C ASP A 164 -18.71 -10.48 1.49
N ILE A 165 -18.25 -11.74 1.42
CA ILE A 165 -17.65 -12.44 2.56
C ILE A 165 -16.33 -11.76 2.95
N LEU A 166 -15.50 -11.49 1.95
CA LEU A 166 -14.21 -10.83 2.14
C LEU A 166 -14.40 -9.39 2.63
N ALA A 167 -15.30 -8.63 2.01
CA ALA A 167 -15.60 -7.26 2.39
C ALA A 167 -16.06 -7.14 3.84
N GLU A 168 -16.95 -8.04 4.27
CA GLU A 168 -17.40 -8.08 5.66
C GLU A 168 -16.24 -8.41 6.61
N ALA A 169 -15.40 -9.39 6.25
CA ALA A 169 -14.27 -9.80 7.06
C ALA A 169 -13.22 -8.68 7.22
N GLU A 170 -12.82 -8.03 6.13
CA GLU A 170 -11.87 -6.92 6.15
C GLU A 170 -12.43 -5.73 6.95
N GLN A 171 -13.73 -5.42 6.79
CA GLN A 171 -14.39 -4.36 7.57
C GLN A 171 -14.45 -4.69 9.07
N ARG A 172 -14.69 -5.95 9.42
CA ARG A 172 -14.82 -6.39 10.81
C ARG A 172 -13.47 -6.56 11.51
N TRP A 173 -12.43 -6.88 10.75
CA TRP A 173 -11.10 -7.20 11.25
C TRP A 173 -10.01 -6.32 10.61
N PRO A 174 -10.14 -4.97 10.66
CA PRO A 174 -9.21 -4.06 9.97
C PRO A 174 -7.81 -4.04 10.60
N ASP A 175 -7.69 -4.66 11.77
CA ASP A 175 -6.49 -4.70 12.59
C ASP A 175 -5.51 -5.83 12.23
N PHE A 176 -5.89 -6.74 11.34
CA PHE A 176 -5.09 -7.93 11.05
C PHE A 176 -3.71 -7.58 10.46
N ASP A 177 -3.67 -6.68 9.48
CA ASP A 177 -2.42 -6.26 8.84
C ASP A 177 -1.45 -5.63 9.84
N GLY A 178 -1.96 -4.75 10.71
CA GLY A 178 -1.16 -4.15 11.77
C GLY A 178 -0.66 -5.19 12.79
N TRP A 179 -1.47 -6.21 13.10
CA TRP A 179 -1.06 -7.32 13.95
C TRP A 179 0.04 -8.17 13.30
N MET A 180 -0.06 -8.47 12.00
CA MET A 180 0.96 -9.16 11.22
C MET A 180 2.29 -8.38 11.21
N GLU A 181 2.23 -7.06 10.98
CA GLU A 181 3.42 -6.22 11.02
C GLU A 181 4.07 -6.18 12.40
N ASP A 182 3.28 -6.09 13.48
CA ASP A 182 3.80 -6.14 14.84
C ASP A 182 4.45 -7.51 15.14
N ALA A 183 3.91 -8.59 14.57
CA ALA A 183 4.50 -9.92 14.67
C ALA A 183 5.86 -9.97 13.98
N ILE A 184 5.94 -9.48 12.74
CA ILE A 184 7.15 -9.44 11.90
C ILE A 184 8.22 -8.53 12.50
N ALA A 185 7.81 -7.39 13.07
CA ALA A 185 8.73 -6.44 13.69
C ALA A 185 9.14 -6.82 15.13
N GLY A 186 8.66 -7.95 15.66
CA GLY A 186 9.00 -8.40 17.01
C GLY A 186 8.34 -7.58 18.13
N ARG A 187 7.29 -6.82 17.82
CA ARG A 187 6.58 -5.93 18.76
C ARG A 187 5.40 -6.59 19.46
N LEU A 188 4.93 -7.75 19.00
CA LEU A 188 3.90 -8.52 19.71
C LEU A 188 4.42 -9.01 21.07
N SER A 189 3.67 -8.69 22.12
CA SER A 189 3.86 -9.20 23.49
C SER A 189 2.57 -9.90 23.95
N GLU A 190 2.68 -10.88 24.86
CA GLU A 190 1.50 -11.55 25.47
C GLU A 190 0.52 -10.54 26.11
N PRO A 191 -0.78 -10.88 26.20
CA PRO A 191 -1.85 -9.91 26.00
C PRO A 191 -2.02 -8.93 27.16
N VAL A 192 -2.05 -7.63 26.82
CA VAL A 192 -2.79 -6.63 27.59
C VAL A 192 -4.25 -6.68 27.12
N LEU A 193 -5.16 -6.93 28.06
CA LEU A 193 -6.61 -6.84 27.88
C LEU A 193 -7.00 -5.53 27.18
N ALA A 194 -7.87 -5.65 26.17
CA ALA A 194 -8.33 -4.61 25.25
C ALA A 194 -8.59 -3.24 25.92
N GLY A 195 -7.97 -2.20 25.37
CA GLY A 195 -8.35 -0.81 25.59
C GLY A 195 -9.67 -0.49 24.89
N ALA A 196 -10.47 0.36 25.54
CA ALA A 196 -11.80 0.78 25.07
C ALA A 196 -11.75 1.48 23.69
N PRO A 197 -12.83 1.40 22.90
CA PRO A 197 -12.93 2.08 21.62
C PRO A 197 -12.82 3.61 21.80
N LEU A 198 -12.04 4.25 20.93
CA LEU A 198 -11.91 5.70 20.84
C LEU A 198 -13.26 6.29 20.42
N GLU A 199 -13.78 7.24 21.20
CA GLU A 199 -14.96 8.03 20.84
C GLU A 199 -14.65 8.90 19.60
N PRO A 200 -15.60 9.02 18.66
CA PRO A 200 -15.42 9.85 17.48
C PRO A 200 -15.31 11.32 17.85
N ALA A 201 -14.29 11.98 17.30
CA ALA A 201 -14.08 13.42 17.41
C ALA A 201 -15.28 14.21 16.86
N PRO A 202 -15.56 15.41 17.39
CA PRO A 202 -16.71 16.21 17.00
C PRO A 202 -16.63 16.60 15.52
N VAL A 203 -17.73 16.34 14.81
CA VAL A 203 -17.96 16.72 13.41
C VAL A 203 -17.81 18.23 13.27
N ALA A 204 -16.78 18.66 12.53
CA ALA A 204 -16.60 20.05 12.15
C ALA A 204 -17.75 20.52 11.24
N ALA A 205 -18.12 21.79 11.37
CA ALA A 205 -19.25 22.37 10.66
C ALA A 205 -19.09 22.35 9.13
N VAL A 206 -20.24 22.10 8.50
CA VAL A 206 -20.55 21.94 7.07
C VAL A 206 -20.07 23.14 6.22
N PRO A 207 -19.42 22.93 5.07
CA PRO A 207 -19.47 23.91 3.99
C PRO A 207 -20.80 23.79 3.25
N GLU A 208 -21.66 24.80 3.35
CA GLU A 208 -22.76 24.97 2.39
C GLU A 208 -22.17 25.14 0.99
N GLY A 209 -22.56 24.29 0.04
CA GLY A 209 -22.00 24.32 -1.33
C GLY A 209 -22.70 23.34 -2.27
N ASN A 210 -22.59 23.59 -3.58
CA ASN A 210 -23.09 22.67 -4.60
C ASN A 210 -22.21 21.40 -4.67
N LEU A 211 -22.69 20.33 -5.32
CA LEU A 211 -21.96 19.05 -5.40
C LEU A 211 -20.61 19.15 -6.12
N TRP A 212 -20.41 20.16 -6.97
CA TRP A 212 -19.12 20.41 -7.62
C TRP A 212 -18.09 20.91 -6.62
N ASP A 213 -18.41 21.94 -5.83
CA ASP A 213 -17.48 22.50 -4.84
C ASP A 213 -17.17 21.47 -3.74
N GLN A 214 -18.17 20.70 -3.32
CA GLN A 214 -17.98 19.60 -2.37
C GLN A 214 -17.04 18.52 -2.93
N MET A 215 -17.18 18.15 -4.21
CA MET A 215 -16.30 17.20 -4.88
C MET A 215 -14.84 17.67 -4.82
N LEU A 216 -14.58 18.92 -5.23
CA LEU A 216 -13.23 19.49 -5.23
C LEU A 216 -12.64 19.50 -3.81
N ALA A 217 -13.47 19.79 -2.82
CA ALA A 217 -13.07 19.79 -1.42
C ALA A 217 -12.82 18.39 -0.85
N CYS A 218 -13.27 17.31 -1.49
CA CYS A 218 -12.98 15.93 -1.07
C CYS A 218 -11.53 15.51 -1.38
N ILE A 219 -10.90 16.08 -2.42
CA ILE A 219 -9.53 15.71 -2.80
C ILE A 219 -8.54 16.04 -1.66
N GLY A 220 -7.74 15.05 -1.28
CA GLY A 220 -6.79 15.14 -0.17
C GLY A 220 -7.41 14.97 1.22
N ARG A 221 -8.71 14.63 1.33
CA ARG A 221 -9.34 14.32 2.63
C ARG A 221 -9.32 12.83 2.94
N PRO A 222 -9.27 12.45 4.23
CA PRO A 222 -9.49 11.07 4.65
C PRO A 222 -10.82 10.51 4.14
N ILE A 223 -10.87 9.22 3.82
CA ILE A 223 -12.09 8.56 3.32
C ILE A 223 -13.25 8.55 4.32
N ASP A 224 -12.94 8.71 5.62
CA ASP A 224 -13.90 8.78 6.74
C ASP A 224 -14.25 10.23 7.12
N ASP A 225 -13.74 11.23 6.39
CA ASP A 225 -14.12 12.63 6.59
C ASP A 225 -15.63 12.80 6.33
N PRO A 226 -16.38 13.48 7.23
CA PRO A 226 -17.82 13.67 7.07
C PRO A 226 -18.25 14.24 5.71
N LEU A 227 -17.45 15.13 5.11
CA LEU A 227 -17.71 15.70 3.81
C LEU A 227 -17.61 14.63 2.70
N VAL A 228 -16.60 13.76 2.78
CA VAL A 228 -16.39 12.67 1.81
C VAL A 228 -17.55 11.68 1.89
N LEU A 229 -17.91 11.24 3.10
CA LEU A 229 -19.04 10.32 3.30
C LEU A 229 -20.36 10.91 2.80
N GLN A 230 -20.61 12.19 3.08
CA GLN A 230 -21.79 12.90 2.59
C GLN A 230 -21.82 12.97 1.06
N TRP A 231 -20.69 13.34 0.45
CA TRP A 231 -20.61 13.48 -1.00
C TRP A 231 -20.80 12.13 -1.71
N LEU A 232 -20.16 11.06 -1.22
CA LEU A 232 -20.35 9.69 -1.71
C LEU A 232 -21.82 9.27 -1.65
N ALA A 233 -22.49 9.51 -0.53
CA ALA A 233 -23.91 9.23 -0.38
C ALA A 233 -24.78 10.04 -1.36
N ALA A 234 -24.47 11.33 -1.55
CA ALA A 234 -25.21 12.20 -2.46
C ALA A 234 -25.07 11.79 -3.94
N VAL A 235 -23.93 11.21 -4.32
CA VAL A 235 -23.73 10.68 -5.68
C VAL A 235 -24.16 9.23 -5.85
N GLY A 236 -24.64 8.57 -4.79
CA GLY A 236 -25.06 7.17 -4.81
C GLY A 236 -23.90 6.17 -4.83
N ALA A 237 -22.72 6.57 -4.37
CA ALA A 237 -21.56 5.69 -4.18
C ALA A 237 -21.62 4.99 -2.81
N LYS A 238 -21.06 3.77 -2.76
CA LYS A 238 -20.75 3.11 -1.48
C LYS A 238 -19.59 3.86 -0.79
N PRO A 239 -19.47 3.79 0.55
CA PRO A 239 -18.27 4.23 1.24
C PRO A 239 -17.01 3.53 0.69
N LEU A 240 -15.90 4.27 0.60
CA LEU A 240 -14.60 3.69 0.29
C LEU A 240 -14.13 2.81 1.44
N LYS A 241 -13.42 1.72 1.12
CA LYS A 241 -12.72 0.91 2.12
C LYS A 241 -11.32 1.51 2.37
N PRO A 242 -10.71 1.34 3.54
CA PRO A 242 -9.30 1.67 3.73
C PRO A 242 -8.42 0.89 2.75
N ALA A 243 -7.47 1.58 2.13
CA ALA A 243 -6.36 0.95 1.41
C ALA A 243 -5.40 0.31 2.43
N THR A 244 -4.69 -0.73 1.99
CA THR A 244 -3.77 -1.53 2.83
C THR A 244 -2.39 -1.60 2.16
N PRO A 245 -1.35 -2.11 2.84
CA PRO A 245 -0.05 -2.34 2.20
C PRO A 245 -0.12 -3.25 0.98
N HIS A 246 -1.15 -4.07 0.92
CA HIS A 246 -1.40 -5.04 -0.16
C HIS A 246 -2.22 -4.45 -1.30
N ASN A 247 -2.99 -3.40 -1.03
CA ASN A 247 -3.73 -2.65 -2.03
C ASN A 247 -3.59 -1.16 -1.70
N ASP A 248 -2.57 -0.53 -2.27
CA ASP A 248 -2.16 0.84 -1.95
C ASP A 248 -3.21 1.90 -2.34
N SER A 249 -4.19 1.47 -3.12
CA SER A 249 -5.34 2.24 -3.57
C SER A 249 -6.66 1.48 -3.38
N THR A 250 -7.76 2.23 -3.38
CA THR A 250 -9.12 1.69 -3.38
C THR A 250 -9.99 2.61 -4.22
N TYR A 251 -11.06 2.08 -4.78
CA TYR A 251 -11.99 2.89 -5.56
C TYR A 251 -13.42 2.40 -5.45
N VAL A 252 -14.34 3.30 -5.78
CA VAL A 252 -15.76 3.00 -5.97
C VAL A 252 -16.24 3.62 -7.28
N SER A 253 -17.13 2.92 -7.98
CA SER A 253 -17.76 3.40 -9.22
C SER A 253 -19.28 3.37 -9.11
N VAL A 254 -19.93 4.45 -9.52
CA VAL A 254 -21.39 4.57 -9.54
C VAL A 254 -21.90 4.22 -10.94
N ARG A 255 -22.38 2.98 -11.14
CA ARG A 255 -22.85 2.49 -12.45
C ARG A 255 -23.85 3.42 -13.15
N ALA A 256 -24.74 4.07 -12.39
CA ALA A 256 -25.77 4.95 -12.93
C ALA A 256 -25.18 6.19 -13.61
N THR A 257 -24.20 6.84 -13.00
CA THR A 257 -23.62 8.12 -13.46
C THR A 257 -22.25 7.95 -14.11
N GLY A 258 -21.57 6.84 -13.85
CA GLY A 258 -20.18 6.57 -14.24
C GLY A 258 -19.15 7.33 -13.40
N ILE A 259 -19.56 7.93 -12.27
CA ILE A 259 -18.63 8.62 -11.36
C ILE A 259 -17.70 7.58 -10.74
N GLU A 260 -16.41 7.86 -10.74
CA GLU A 260 -15.40 7.04 -10.06
C GLU A 260 -14.70 7.88 -8.99
N VAL A 261 -14.47 7.30 -7.83
CA VAL A 261 -13.71 7.91 -6.74
C VAL A 261 -12.60 6.95 -6.38
N SER A 262 -11.36 7.43 -6.33
CA SER A 262 -10.19 6.67 -5.92
C SER A 262 -9.54 7.32 -4.71
N ALA A 263 -8.97 6.48 -3.85
CA ALA A 263 -8.28 6.89 -2.65
C ALA A 263 -7.04 6.01 -2.44
N GLU A 264 -6.00 6.56 -1.81
CA GLU A 264 -4.70 5.90 -1.61
C GLU A 264 -4.23 6.05 -0.15
N MET A 265 -3.58 5.02 0.39
CA MET A 265 -2.94 5.11 1.72
C MET A 265 -1.57 5.83 1.68
N ALA A 266 -0.96 5.86 0.51
CA ALA A 266 0.36 6.43 0.27
C ALA A 266 0.36 7.40 -0.92
N PRO A 267 -0.47 8.47 -0.91
CA PRO A 267 -0.48 9.41 -2.01
C PRO A 267 0.94 9.96 -2.24
N LYS A 268 1.42 9.90 -3.49
CA LYS A 268 2.70 10.48 -3.88
C LYS A 268 2.61 12.01 -3.91
N HIS A 269 2.49 12.61 -2.74
CA HIS A 269 2.36 14.04 -2.52
C HIS A 269 2.81 14.38 -1.11
N ARG A 270 3.68 15.37 -0.96
CA ARG A 270 4.44 15.62 0.28
C ARG A 270 3.60 15.87 1.52
N ALA A 271 2.40 16.45 1.37
CA ALA A 271 1.52 16.73 2.51
C ALA A 271 0.99 15.45 3.18
N PHE A 272 0.98 14.33 2.45
CA PHE A 272 0.42 13.05 2.86
C PHE A 272 1.49 11.98 3.09
N TRP A 273 2.74 12.25 2.71
CA TRP A 273 3.87 11.37 2.93
C TRP A 273 4.57 11.66 4.28
N PRO A 274 5.12 10.65 4.98
CA PRO A 274 4.95 9.22 4.74
C PRO A 274 3.54 8.74 5.07
N PRO A 275 3.15 7.54 4.58
CA PRO A 275 1.89 6.91 4.94
C PRO A 275 1.68 6.91 6.45
N ARG A 276 0.46 7.21 6.91
CA ARG A 276 0.14 7.37 8.34
C ARG A 276 -0.82 6.30 8.81
N LYS A 277 -0.69 5.90 10.07
CA LYS A 277 -1.64 4.99 10.73
C LYS A 277 -2.44 5.69 11.81
N ASP A 278 -3.67 5.23 12.01
CA ASP A 278 -4.47 5.48 13.20
C ASP A 278 -4.76 4.12 13.86
N GLY A 279 -4.06 3.83 14.96
CA GLY A 279 -3.96 2.47 15.46
C GLY A 279 -3.34 1.53 14.43
N ARG A 280 -4.11 0.54 13.97
CA ARG A 280 -3.68 -0.45 12.97
C ARG A 280 -4.19 -0.16 11.55
N ILE A 281 -5.00 0.88 11.39
CA ILE A 281 -5.62 1.25 10.11
C ILE A 281 -4.76 2.30 9.41
N TRP A 282 -4.48 2.09 8.13
CA TRP A 282 -3.83 3.11 7.31
C TRP A 282 -4.80 4.24 6.98
N ARG A 283 -4.35 5.47 7.16
CA ARG A 283 -5.10 6.64 6.72
C ARG A 283 -5.10 6.68 5.20
N THR A 284 -6.26 6.43 4.62
CA THR A 284 -6.50 6.49 3.18
C THR A 284 -7.12 7.84 2.82
N TYR A 285 -6.59 8.49 1.78
CA TYR A 285 -7.01 9.82 1.34
C TYR A 285 -7.61 9.75 -0.05
N VAL A 286 -8.71 10.46 -0.29
CA VAL A 286 -9.28 10.59 -1.64
C VAL A 286 -8.27 11.30 -2.53
N THR A 287 -7.73 10.61 -3.53
CA THR A 287 -6.73 11.16 -4.45
C THR A 287 -7.34 11.57 -5.77
N ARG A 288 -8.50 11.02 -6.14
CA ARG A 288 -9.08 11.23 -7.47
C ARG A 288 -10.60 11.11 -7.47
N ILE A 289 -11.25 11.97 -8.24
CA ILE A 289 -12.66 11.85 -8.60
C ILE A 289 -12.81 12.10 -10.11
N ILE A 290 -13.33 11.12 -10.83
CA ILE A 290 -13.66 11.24 -12.26
C ILE A 290 -15.15 11.51 -12.41
N LEU A 291 -15.47 12.64 -13.05
CA LEU A 291 -16.80 12.98 -13.52
C LEU A 291 -16.90 12.79 -15.04
N PRO A 292 -17.55 11.73 -15.54
CA PRO A 292 -17.89 11.65 -16.95
C PRO A 292 -19.05 12.58 -17.31
N VAL A 293 -19.23 12.88 -18.59
CA VAL A 293 -20.37 13.67 -19.11
C VAL A 293 -21.74 13.11 -18.69
N LYS A 294 -21.83 11.79 -18.45
CA LYS A 294 -23.05 11.13 -17.96
C LYS A 294 -23.45 11.59 -16.55
N ALA A 295 -22.51 12.12 -15.77
CA ALA A 295 -22.77 12.70 -14.45
C ALA A 295 -23.34 14.13 -14.49
N ALA A 296 -23.42 14.76 -15.67
CA ALA A 296 -23.87 16.14 -15.85
C ALA A 296 -25.22 16.49 -15.18
N PRO A 297 -26.26 15.62 -15.19
CA PRO A 297 -27.53 15.93 -14.53
C PRO A 297 -27.44 15.98 -13.00
N LEU A 298 -26.41 15.34 -12.42
CA LEU A 298 -26.23 15.22 -10.97
C LEU A 298 -25.24 16.25 -10.44
N VAL A 299 -24.11 16.42 -11.12
CA VAL A 299 -23.06 17.37 -10.72
C VAL A 299 -22.99 18.48 -11.79
N PRO A 300 -23.68 19.62 -11.56
CA PRO A 300 -23.65 20.73 -12.50
C PRO A 300 -22.26 21.38 -12.51
N LEU A 301 -21.77 21.73 -13.70
CA LEU A 301 -20.50 22.46 -13.85
C LEU A 301 -20.66 23.91 -13.37
N PRO A 302 -19.58 24.50 -12.83
CA PRO A 302 -19.59 25.90 -12.42
C PRO A 302 -19.67 26.83 -13.63
N GLU A 303 -19.96 28.10 -13.38
CA GLU A 303 -19.99 29.12 -14.43
C GLU A 303 -18.66 29.16 -15.21
N GLY A 304 -18.76 29.20 -16.54
CA GLY A 304 -17.61 29.21 -17.44
C GLY A 304 -17.16 27.85 -17.95
N LEU A 305 -17.63 26.73 -17.36
CA LEU A 305 -17.41 25.38 -17.86
C LEU A 305 -18.68 24.82 -18.51
N SER A 306 -18.51 24.01 -19.57
CA SER A 306 -19.61 23.37 -20.29
C SER A 306 -19.20 22.00 -20.83
N TRP A 307 -20.12 21.05 -20.76
CA TRP A 307 -19.93 19.73 -21.38
C TRP A 307 -19.91 19.79 -22.92
N GLU A 308 -20.51 20.82 -23.51
CA GLU A 308 -20.58 21.00 -24.96
C GLU A 308 -19.30 21.61 -25.55
N ARG A 309 -18.45 22.20 -24.69
CA ARG A 309 -17.26 22.94 -25.12
C ARG A 309 -16.04 22.55 -24.29
N PHE A 310 -15.08 21.90 -24.95
CA PHE A 310 -13.78 21.63 -24.36
C PHE A 310 -13.01 22.94 -24.06
N PRO A 311 -12.37 23.09 -22.88
CA PRO A 311 -11.69 24.33 -22.49
C PRO A 311 -10.34 24.55 -23.20
N GLY A 312 -9.78 23.53 -23.85
CA GLY A 312 -8.53 23.62 -24.60
C GLY A 312 -8.68 24.15 -26.04
N PRO A 313 -7.54 24.42 -26.72
CA PRO A 313 -7.54 24.85 -28.12
C PRO A 313 -8.16 23.77 -29.03
N ALA A 314 -8.82 24.19 -30.13
CA ALA A 314 -9.53 23.27 -31.02
C ALA A 314 -8.60 22.25 -31.71
N ASP A 315 -7.38 22.68 -32.06
CA ASP A 315 -6.36 21.88 -32.76
C ASP A 315 -5.25 21.36 -31.82
N GLY A 316 -5.43 21.49 -30.51
CA GLY A 316 -4.46 20.99 -29.53
C GLY A 316 -4.81 19.61 -29.00
N ASP A 317 -4.06 19.18 -27.99
CA ASP A 317 -4.24 17.88 -27.36
C ASP A 317 -5.68 17.66 -26.89
N ASP A 318 -6.08 16.39 -26.86
CA ASP A 318 -7.39 15.96 -26.34
C ASP A 318 -7.47 16.00 -24.82
N PHE A 319 -6.48 16.61 -24.18
CA PHE A 319 -6.32 16.69 -22.75
C PHE A 319 -5.77 18.05 -22.33
N VAL A 320 -6.34 18.64 -21.29
CA VAL A 320 -5.85 19.88 -20.68
C VAL A 320 -5.79 19.69 -19.17
N GLU A 321 -4.62 19.90 -18.60
CA GLU A 321 -4.41 19.97 -17.15
C GLU A 321 -4.46 21.44 -16.71
N GLN A 322 -5.13 21.69 -15.59
CA GLN A 322 -5.26 23.00 -14.98
C GLN A 322 -4.99 22.87 -13.47
N PRO A 323 -3.84 23.37 -12.98
CA PRO A 323 -3.59 23.43 -11.55
C PRO A 323 -4.56 24.44 -10.91
N VAL A 324 -5.25 24.01 -9.85
CA VAL A 324 -6.20 24.84 -9.09
C VAL A 324 -5.58 25.28 -7.77
N SER A 325 -4.90 24.39 -7.08
CA SER A 325 -4.17 24.65 -5.84
C SER A 325 -2.97 23.72 -5.71
N ALA A 326 -2.22 23.83 -4.61
CA ALA A 326 -1.14 22.90 -4.31
C ALA A 326 -1.61 21.43 -4.17
N THR A 327 -2.89 21.20 -3.87
CA THR A 327 -3.46 19.87 -3.59
C THR A 327 -4.59 19.51 -4.55
N LEU A 328 -4.81 20.29 -5.61
CA LEU A 328 -5.89 20.07 -6.55
C LEU A 328 -5.48 20.47 -7.96
N GLU A 329 -5.61 19.52 -8.87
CA GLU A 329 -5.52 19.71 -10.31
C GLU A 329 -6.82 19.21 -10.95
N LEU A 330 -7.27 19.95 -11.97
CA LEU A 330 -8.34 19.52 -12.84
C LEU A 330 -7.76 19.11 -14.18
N ALA A 331 -8.14 17.93 -14.64
CA ALA A 331 -7.78 17.47 -15.96
C ALA A 331 -9.03 17.22 -16.81
N PHE A 332 -9.08 17.86 -17.97
CA PHE A 332 -10.22 17.84 -18.89
C PHE A 332 -9.88 16.94 -20.07
N GLN A 333 -10.77 16.00 -20.41
CA GLN A 333 -10.61 15.17 -21.59
C GLN A 333 -11.65 15.47 -22.66
N ARG A 334 -11.22 15.69 -23.90
CA ARG A 334 -12.09 15.91 -25.05
C ARG A 334 -12.88 14.66 -25.41
N ALA A 335 -14.11 14.85 -25.87
CA ALA A 335 -14.88 13.78 -26.46
C ALA A 335 -14.29 13.32 -27.79
N ALA A 336 -14.23 12.01 -28.02
CA ALA A 336 -13.73 11.42 -29.27
C ALA A 336 -14.53 11.84 -30.52
N LYS A 337 -15.74 12.36 -30.34
CA LYS A 337 -16.58 12.93 -31.40
C LYS A 337 -17.13 14.28 -30.94
N GLY A 338 -17.00 15.28 -31.80
CA GLY A 338 -17.46 16.64 -31.53
C GLY A 338 -16.41 17.50 -30.81
N GLN A 339 -16.82 18.69 -30.36
CA GLN A 339 -15.96 19.65 -29.66
C GLN A 339 -16.18 19.67 -28.14
N GLY A 340 -16.94 18.70 -27.63
CA GLY A 340 -17.34 18.63 -26.23
C GLY A 340 -16.32 17.97 -25.31
N LEU A 341 -16.68 17.95 -24.03
CA LEU A 341 -15.92 17.37 -22.93
C LEU A 341 -16.47 15.98 -22.62
N ALA A 342 -15.60 14.96 -22.56
CA ALA A 342 -15.98 13.60 -22.21
C ALA A 342 -15.97 13.35 -20.70
N ARG A 343 -14.93 13.84 -20.01
CA ARG A 343 -14.80 13.71 -18.56
C ARG A 343 -13.92 14.81 -17.97
N ILE A 344 -14.10 15.03 -16.68
CA ILE A 344 -13.25 15.86 -15.82
C ILE A 344 -12.67 14.95 -14.76
N ASP A 345 -11.38 15.10 -14.50
CA ASP A 345 -10.62 14.39 -13.48
C ASP A 345 -10.17 15.41 -12.44
N ALA A 346 -10.79 15.41 -11.26
CA ALA A 346 -10.33 16.18 -10.13
C ALA A 346 -9.37 15.30 -9.33
N ARG A 347 -8.10 15.68 -9.24
CA ARG A 347 -7.08 14.83 -8.64
C ARG A 347 -6.08 15.59 -7.81
N LEU A 348 -5.52 14.88 -6.84
CA LEU A 348 -4.36 15.32 -6.12
C LEU A 348 -3.17 15.32 -7.08
N PRO A 349 -2.46 16.44 -7.27
CA PRO A 349 -1.25 16.47 -8.07
C PRO A 349 -0.26 15.43 -7.57
N THR A 350 0.20 14.57 -8.47
CA THR A 350 1.17 13.55 -8.13
C THR A 350 2.57 14.14 -8.24
N GLU A 351 3.26 14.25 -7.12
CA GLU A 351 4.68 14.55 -7.12
C GLU A 351 5.42 13.31 -7.64
N ARG A 352 6.28 13.53 -8.63
CA ARG A 352 7.00 12.43 -9.25
C ARG A 352 8.18 12.04 -8.36
N ASP A 353 8.40 10.73 -8.27
CA ASP A 353 9.73 10.13 -8.22
C ASP A 353 10.70 10.78 -7.21
N PHE A 354 10.98 10.14 -6.08
CA PHE A 354 11.75 10.78 -5.00
C PHE A 354 12.93 9.94 -4.49
N MET A 355 13.88 10.61 -3.83
CA MET A 355 14.81 9.99 -2.88
C MET A 355 14.18 10.09 -1.50
N GLU A 356 14.14 8.98 -0.75
CA GLU A 356 13.62 8.94 0.62
C GLU A 356 14.64 8.34 1.59
N ALA A 357 14.81 9.01 2.73
CA ALA A 357 15.47 8.49 3.90
C ALA A 357 14.43 7.94 4.89
N SER A 358 14.32 6.61 5.01
CA SER A 358 13.40 6.00 5.96
C SER A 358 13.79 6.32 7.41
N ALA A 359 12.80 6.74 8.20
CA ALA A 359 12.97 7.05 9.61
C ALA A 359 13.40 5.83 10.45
N ASP A 360 13.03 4.60 10.04
CA ASP A 360 13.38 3.38 10.76
C ASP A 360 14.89 3.14 10.75
N TYR A 361 15.55 3.49 9.64
CA TYR A 361 17.00 3.40 9.56
C TYR A 361 17.73 4.45 10.39
N GLU A 362 17.11 5.54 10.82
CA GLU A 362 17.79 6.46 11.76
C GLU A 362 18.11 5.78 13.09
N GLN A 363 17.28 4.81 13.48
CA GLN A 363 17.45 4.07 14.74
C GLN A 363 18.44 2.93 14.59
N THR A 364 18.37 2.20 13.47
CA THR A 364 19.16 0.97 13.26
C THR A 364 20.45 1.20 12.49
N LYS A 365 20.49 2.21 11.61
CA LYS A 365 21.57 2.48 10.65
C LYS A 365 21.67 3.98 10.30
N PRO A 366 22.00 4.87 11.26
CA PRO A 366 21.82 6.32 11.13
C PRO A 366 22.59 6.98 9.98
N LEU A 367 23.64 6.33 9.47
CA LEU A 367 24.48 6.85 8.39
C LEU A 367 24.12 6.26 7.02
N VAL A 368 23.08 5.43 6.91
CA VAL A 368 22.77 4.71 5.66
C VAL A 368 22.53 5.63 4.46
N TYR A 369 21.96 6.82 4.70
CA TYR A 369 21.60 7.80 3.66
C TYR A 369 22.62 8.95 3.52
N VAL A 370 23.80 8.85 4.14
CA VAL A 370 24.77 9.96 4.14
C VAL A 370 25.28 10.27 2.73
N GLU A 371 25.49 9.25 1.89
CA GLU A 371 25.94 9.50 0.52
C GLU A 371 24.85 10.20 -0.27
N ASP A 372 23.60 9.76 -0.15
CA ASP A 372 22.45 10.41 -0.80
C ASP A 372 22.33 11.89 -0.36
N ALA A 373 22.55 12.15 0.93
CA ALA A 373 22.62 13.51 1.46
C ALA A 373 23.80 14.32 0.89
N PHE A 374 24.94 13.71 0.54
CA PHE A 374 26.02 14.40 -0.17
C PHE A 374 25.57 14.85 -1.55
N PHE A 375 24.83 14.02 -2.28
CA PHE A 375 24.31 14.41 -3.59
C PHE A 375 23.33 15.59 -3.49
N VAL A 376 22.36 15.51 -2.57
CA VAL A 376 21.38 16.59 -2.32
C VAL A 376 22.08 17.88 -1.88
N THR A 377 23.05 17.78 -0.98
CA THR A 377 23.84 18.93 -0.53
C THR A 377 24.62 19.57 -1.67
N TRP A 378 25.19 18.76 -2.57
CA TRP A 378 25.86 19.29 -3.75
C TRP A 378 24.87 20.03 -4.66
N CYS A 379 23.70 19.45 -4.94
CA CYS A 379 22.64 20.10 -5.70
C CYS A 379 22.21 21.44 -5.06
N ALA A 380 22.01 21.48 -3.75
CA ALA A 380 21.66 22.70 -3.01
C ALA A 380 22.73 23.80 -3.14
N LEU A 381 24.01 23.43 -3.00
CA LEU A 381 25.13 24.37 -3.11
C LEU A 381 25.34 24.88 -4.54
N GLN A 382 24.93 24.11 -5.56
CA GLN A 382 25.00 24.52 -6.97
C GLN A 382 23.72 25.23 -7.46
N GLY A 383 22.73 25.45 -6.59
CA GLY A 383 21.46 26.09 -6.98
C GLY A 383 20.60 25.22 -7.90
N LEU A 384 20.70 23.90 -7.76
CA LEU A 384 19.91 22.92 -8.51
C LEU A 384 18.64 22.48 -7.77
N LEU A 385 18.40 22.99 -6.56
CA LEU A 385 17.13 22.85 -5.87
C LEU A 385 16.23 24.06 -6.17
N ASP A 386 14.92 23.87 -6.10
CA ASP A 386 13.91 24.91 -6.28
C ASP A 386 14.16 26.06 -5.29
N PRO A 387 14.49 27.28 -5.78
CA PRO A 387 14.82 28.41 -4.91
C PRO A 387 13.62 28.96 -4.12
N VAL A 388 12.39 28.64 -4.51
CA VAL A 388 11.18 29.00 -3.76
C VAL A 388 11.07 28.13 -2.50
N ARG A 389 11.35 26.83 -2.62
CA ARG A 389 11.30 25.87 -1.51
C ARG A 389 12.55 25.92 -0.64
N TYR A 390 13.71 26.11 -1.26
CA TYR A 390 15.01 26.14 -0.61
C TYR A 390 15.70 27.51 -0.79
N PRO A 391 15.11 28.58 -0.22
CA PRO A 391 15.66 29.92 -0.36
C PRO A 391 17.03 30.02 0.31
N ALA A 392 17.78 31.05 -0.06
CA ALA A 392 19.14 31.25 0.42
C ALA A 392 19.28 31.30 1.95
N SER A 393 18.25 31.78 2.65
CA SER A 393 18.17 31.81 4.11
C SER A 393 18.09 30.42 4.73
N VAL A 394 17.33 29.51 4.11
CA VAL A 394 17.25 28.10 4.54
C VAL A 394 18.58 27.41 4.31
N LEU A 395 19.22 27.63 3.16
CA LEU A 395 20.47 26.95 2.81
C LEU A 395 21.74 27.55 3.45
N ALA A 396 21.63 28.63 4.22
CA ALA A 396 22.78 29.33 4.81
C ALA A 396 23.70 28.41 5.66
N PRO A 397 23.18 27.53 6.55
CA PRO A 397 24.04 26.65 7.37
C PRO A 397 24.92 25.71 6.54
N TRP A 398 24.46 25.26 5.37
CA TRP A 398 25.25 24.38 4.50
C TRP A 398 26.27 25.15 3.66
N ARG A 399 25.96 26.40 3.27
CA ARG A 399 26.95 27.28 2.62
C ARG A 399 28.07 27.66 3.57
N GLU A 400 27.74 27.89 4.83
CA GLU A 400 28.68 28.21 5.91
C GLU A 400 29.34 26.95 6.50
N ARG A 401 28.90 25.76 6.09
CA ARG A 401 29.37 24.46 6.57
C ARG A 401 29.21 24.26 8.09
N THR A 402 28.21 24.91 8.68
CA THR A 402 27.87 24.81 10.12
C THR A 402 26.87 23.68 10.41
N ALA A 403 26.11 23.23 9.39
CA ALA A 403 25.32 22.01 9.41
C ALA A 403 25.98 20.91 8.55
N THR A 404 25.70 19.65 8.84
CA THR A 404 26.21 18.49 8.08
C THR A 404 25.33 18.19 6.87
N PRO A 405 25.85 17.51 5.83
CA PRO A 405 25.04 17.08 4.69
C PRO A 405 23.79 16.27 5.07
N LEU A 406 23.89 15.30 5.99
CA LEU A 406 22.73 14.50 6.40
C LEU A 406 21.64 15.35 7.06
N GLN A 407 22.02 16.40 7.80
CA GLN A 407 21.05 17.35 8.37
C GLN A 407 20.25 18.11 7.30
N LEU A 408 20.76 18.27 6.07
CA LEU A 408 19.97 18.86 4.97
C LEU A 408 18.84 17.93 4.57
N LEU A 409 19.17 16.66 4.33
CA LEU A 409 18.24 15.64 3.90
C LEU A 409 17.16 15.42 4.98
N HIS A 410 17.54 15.28 6.25
CA HIS A 410 16.59 15.01 7.33
C HIS A 410 15.83 16.26 7.80
N GLY A 411 16.43 17.45 7.64
CA GLY A 411 15.87 18.72 8.08
C GLY A 411 14.99 19.37 7.00
N PRO A 412 15.49 20.37 6.25
CA PRO A 412 14.68 21.09 5.26
C PRO A 412 14.03 20.23 4.18
N CYS A 413 14.67 19.13 3.76
CA CYS A 413 14.06 18.20 2.81
C CYS A 413 13.03 17.27 3.46
N GLY A 414 12.92 17.23 4.80
CA GLY A 414 11.95 16.39 5.49
C GLY A 414 12.13 14.90 5.19
N ARG A 415 13.38 14.47 4.96
CA ARG A 415 13.81 13.13 4.54
C ARG A 415 13.52 12.77 3.08
N ILE A 416 12.97 13.68 2.30
CA ILE A 416 12.51 13.37 0.94
C ILE A 416 12.89 14.48 -0.01
N VAL A 417 13.46 14.09 -1.14
CA VAL A 417 13.70 15.01 -2.25
C VAL A 417 12.90 14.53 -3.43
N TRP A 418 11.85 15.27 -3.76
CA TRP A 418 10.99 15.02 -4.90
C TRP A 418 11.66 15.54 -6.18
N THR A 419 11.28 15.02 -7.34
CA THR A 419 11.78 15.59 -8.61
C THR A 419 11.39 17.07 -8.74
N ASP A 420 10.24 17.46 -8.19
CA ASP A 420 9.73 18.83 -8.17
C ASP A 420 10.43 19.74 -7.14
N ASP A 421 11.33 19.18 -6.33
CA ASP A 421 12.25 19.97 -5.50
C ASP A 421 13.48 20.43 -6.28
N LEU A 422 13.67 19.97 -7.53
CA LEU A 422 14.75 20.37 -8.39
C LEU A 422 14.39 21.64 -9.17
N ALA A 423 15.38 22.50 -9.38
CA ALA A 423 15.21 23.68 -10.21
C ALA A 423 14.88 23.27 -11.68
N PRO A 424 14.15 24.10 -12.44
CA PRO A 424 13.84 23.81 -13.83
C PRO A 424 15.10 23.44 -14.65
N GLY A 425 15.04 22.30 -15.33
CA GLY A 425 16.15 21.78 -16.13
C GLY A 425 17.21 21.00 -15.34
N ALA A 426 17.10 20.85 -14.02
CA ALA A 426 18.00 20.01 -13.22
C ALA A 426 17.55 18.54 -13.13
N SER A 427 16.27 18.24 -13.38
CA SER A 427 15.70 16.88 -13.31
C SER A 427 16.40 15.88 -14.23
N GLY A 428 16.76 16.28 -15.45
CA GLY A 428 17.48 15.38 -16.36
C GLY A 428 18.84 14.93 -15.82
N PHE A 429 19.56 15.77 -15.06
CA PHE A 429 20.81 15.35 -14.43
C PHE A 429 20.56 14.35 -13.30
N TRP A 430 19.51 14.58 -12.50
CA TRP A 430 19.10 13.65 -11.46
C TRP A 430 18.74 12.27 -12.04
N ASP A 431 17.94 12.25 -13.10
CA ASP A 431 17.52 11.01 -13.76
C ASP A 431 18.71 10.24 -14.36
N ASP A 432 19.58 10.93 -15.09
CA ASP A 432 20.73 10.30 -15.75
C ASP A 432 21.79 9.83 -14.75
N TYR A 433 22.17 10.70 -13.80
CA TYR A 433 23.31 10.45 -12.92
C TYR A 433 22.92 9.72 -11.64
N TYR A 434 21.91 10.24 -10.93
CA TYR A 434 21.53 9.70 -9.63
C TYR A 434 20.72 8.42 -9.78
N ARG A 435 19.65 8.43 -10.59
CA ARG A 435 18.85 7.21 -10.84
C ARG A 435 19.51 6.26 -11.85
N GLY A 436 20.32 6.78 -12.76
CA GLY A 436 21.03 5.98 -13.75
C GLY A 436 20.21 5.65 -15.01
N PHE A 437 19.11 6.36 -15.27
CA PHE A 437 18.29 6.13 -16.45
C PHE A 437 19.08 6.43 -17.73
N GLY A 438 19.06 5.50 -18.69
CA GLY A 438 19.77 5.63 -19.97
C GLY A 438 21.29 5.74 -19.88
N THR A 439 21.89 5.61 -18.68
CA THR A 439 23.30 5.91 -18.43
C THR A 439 24.08 4.64 -18.10
N PRO A 440 25.29 4.43 -18.67
CA PRO A 440 26.14 3.28 -18.36
C PRO A 440 26.48 3.21 -16.86
N ASP A 441 26.58 2.00 -16.30
CA ASP A 441 26.85 1.79 -14.86
C ASP A 441 28.08 2.56 -14.35
N ALA A 442 29.15 2.61 -15.15
CA ALA A 442 30.39 3.34 -14.85
C ALA A 442 30.21 4.86 -14.70
N GLU A 443 29.07 5.39 -15.11
CA GLU A 443 28.73 6.81 -15.04
C GLU A 443 27.70 7.15 -13.96
N ARG A 444 27.16 6.16 -13.23
CA ARG A 444 26.12 6.35 -12.22
C ARG A 444 26.66 6.79 -10.86
N TRP A 445 25.81 7.48 -10.09
CA TRP A 445 26.05 7.91 -8.71
C TRP A 445 26.60 6.78 -7.82
N VAL A 446 25.92 5.63 -7.80
CA VAL A 446 26.32 4.48 -6.97
C VAL A 446 27.75 4.00 -7.28
N THR A 447 28.20 4.14 -8.53
CA THR A 447 29.55 3.74 -8.95
C THR A 447 30.60 4.75 -8.49
N ASP A 448 30.29 6.05 -8.56
CA ASP A 448 31.18 7.07 -8.01
C ASP A 448 31.28 6.95 -6.47
N VAL A 449 30.17 6.64 -5.77
CA VAL A 449 30.17 6.29 -4.34
C VAL A 449 31.10 5.10 -4.05
N LYS A 450 30.96 3.99 -4.78
CA LYS A 450 31.84 2.82 -4.63
C LYS A 450 33.30 3.16 -4.94
N THR A 451 33.55 4.02 -5.92
CA THR A 451 34.92 4.43 -6.27
C THR A 451 35.57 5.25 -5.14
N VAL A 452 34.82 6.16 -4.52
CA VAL A 452 35.35 7.06 -3.48
C VAL A 452 35.40 6.38 -2.11
N PHE A 453 34.38 5.59 -1.77
CA PHE A 453 34.16 5.05 -0.42
C PHE A 453 34.23 3.51 -0.35
N ARG A 454 34.58 2.83 -1.44
CA ARG A 454 34.64 1.36 -1.62
C ARG A 454 33.26 0.68 -1.69
N SER A 455 32.35 1.04 -0.78
CA SER A 455 30.97 0.58 -0.78
C SER A 455 30.03 1.68 -0.30
N SER A 456 28.79 1.63 -0.78
CA SER A 456 27.70 2.49 -0.29
C SER A 456 27.24 2.01 1.06
N ASN A 457 26.91 2.93 1.97
CA ASN A 457 26.39 2.56 3.29
C ASN A 457 25.12 1.73 3.20
N HIS A 458 24.30 1.85 2.15
CA HIS A 458 23.15 0.97 1.90
C HIS A 458 23.47 -0.52 2.00
N PHE A 459 24.65 -0.93 1.52
CA PHE A 459 25.05 -2.35 1.45
C PHE A 459 26.01 -2.80 2.56
N ARG A 460 26.27 -1.93 3.54
CA ARG A 460 27.16 -2.25 4.67
C ARG A 460 26.42 -2.98 5.78
N GLU A 461 27.07 -3.98 6.37
CA GLU A 461 26.57 -4.62 7.58
C GLU A 461 26.69 -3.68 8.80
N PRO A 462 25.93 -3.90 9.90
CA PRO A 462 25.94 -3.02 11.07
C PRO A 462 27.32 -2.82 11.74
N ASP A 463 28.23 -3.78 11.60
CA ASP A 463 29.59 -3.75 12.15
C ASP A 463 30.65 -3.19 11.18
N GLU A 464 30.29 -2.96 9.92
CA GLU A 464 31.19 -2.36 8.94
C GLU A 464 31.30 -0.83 9.10
N ALA A 465 32.52 -0.31 8.98
CA ALA A 465 32.76 1.13 9.07
C ALA A 465 32.04 1.90 7.94
N MET A 466 31.09 2.75 8.30
CA MET A 466 30.30 3.54 7.36
C MET A 466 31.02 4.82 6.92
N THR A 467 30.66 5.35 5.74
CA THR A 467 31.01 6.70 5.33
C THR A 467 30.51 7.68 6.41
N PRO A 468 31.37 8.55 6.96
CA PRO A 468 30.96 9.48 8.02
C PRO A 468 30.20 10.68 7.45
N ASP A 469 29.23 11.21 8.20
CA ASP A 469 28.56 12.46 7.87
C ASP A 469 29.46 13.66 8.19
N SER A 470 30.32 14.03 7.25
CA SER A 470 31.27 15.12 7.41
C SER A 470 31.54 15.88 6.11
N TRP A 471 31.95 17.14 6.24
CA TRP A 471 32.40 17.94 5.10
C TRP A 471 33.64 17.37 4.41
N GLU A 472 34.53 16.70 5.16
CA GLU A 472 35.70 16.02 4.58
C GLU A 472 35.27 14.86 3.66
N ALA A 473 34.30 14.05 4.08
CA ALA A 473 33.75 12.98 3.25
C ALA A 473 33.01 13.56 2.02
N PHE A 474 32.19 14.60 2.22
CA PHE A 474 31.54 15.33 1.13
C PHE A 474 32.55 15.85 0.09
N ASP A 475 33.62 16.51 0.54
CA ASP A 475 34.65 17.10 -0.32
C ASP A 475 35.41 16.05 -1.15
N ARG A 476 35.42 14.78 -0.73
CA ARG A 476 36.00 13.67 -1.51
C ARG A 476 35.15 13.28 -2.72
N ILE A 477 33.82 13.37 -2.62
CA ILE A 477 32.91 12.95 -3.70
C ILE A 477 32.40 14.11 -4.55
N ALA A 478 32.28 15.32 -3.99
CA ALA A 478 31.80 16.52 -4.70
C ALA A 478 32.52 16.80 -6.04
N PRO A 479 33.85 16.59 -6.20
CA PRO A 479 34.51 16.76 -7.49
C PRO A 479 34.03 15.78 -8.57
N GLN A 480 33.64 14.56 -8.19
CA GLN A 480 33.09 13.58 -9.14
C GLN A 480 31.71 14.04 -9.61
N ILE A 481 30.83 14.47 -8.70
CA ILE A 481 29.51 15.01 -9.04
C ILE A 481 29.66 16.20 -10.00
N ALA A 482 30.57 17.13 -9.71
CA ALA A 482 30.82 18.29 -10.57
C ALA A 482 31.33 17.91 -11.97
N ARG A 483 32.20 16.91 -12.06
CA ARG A 483 32.69 16.37 -13.35
C ARG A 483 31.53 15.78 -14.17
N ARG A 484 30.65 15.02 -13.52
CA ARG A 484 29.48 14.37 -14.15
C ARG A 484 28.47 15.39 -14.62
N PHE A 485 28.13 16.36 -13.78
CA PHE A 485 27.26 17.47 -14.13
C PHE A 485 27.80 18.27 -15.31
N GLY A 486 29.09 18.60 -15.30
CA GLY A 486 29.74 19.31 -16.41
C GLY A 486 29.69 18.52 -17.72
N ALA A 487 29.86 17.19 -17.67
CA ALA A 487 29.73 16.32 -18.84
C ALA A 487 28.29 16.26 -19.36
N TRP A 488 27.33 16.09 -18.46
CA TRP A 488 25.91 16.08 -18.77
C TRP A 488 25.46 17.38 -19.44
N ARG A 489 25.82 18.54 -18.88
CA ARG A 489 25.50 19.86 -19.47
C ARG A 489 26.06 20.04 -20.89
N ARG A 490 27.25 19.52 -21.17
CA ARG A 490 27.84 19.58 -22.52
C ARG A 490 27.07 18.71 -23.51
N LYS A 491 26.63 17.51 -23.10
CA LYS A 491 25.79 16.64 -23.94
C LYS A 491 24.44 17.31 -24.24
N ALA A 492 23.79 17.87 -23.22
CA ALA A 492 22.50 18.56 -23.35
C ALA A 492 22.54 19.84 -24.21
N GLN A 493 23.72 20.42 -24.47
CA GLN A 493 23.89 21.58 -25.35
C GLN A 493 24.20 21.20 -26.80
N GLN A 494 24.46 19.93 -27.09
CA GLN A 494 24.85 19.43 -28.41
C GLN A 494 23.72 18.69 -29.13
N GLY A 495 22.69 18.26 -28.40
CA GLY A 495 21.40 17.80 -28.94
C GLY A 495 20.37 18.91 -28.83
#